data_AF-A0A935Y206-F1
#
_entry.id   AF-A0A935Y206-F1
#
_cell.length_a   1.000
_cell.length_b   1.000
_cell.length_c   1.000
_cell.angle_alpha   90.00
_cell.angle_beta   90.00
_cell.angle_gamma   90.00
#
_symmetry.space_group_name_H-M   'P 1'
#
loop_
_entity.id
_entity.type
_entity.pdbx_description
1 polymer ?
#
loop_
_entity_poly.entity_id
_entity_poly.type
_entity_poly.pdbx_seq_one_letter_code
_entity_poly.pdbx_strand_id
1 'polypeptide(L)'
;MAISHSARYLCGFILDNRCCIFYPYLQGKVLQQSDTTMWEASSKESLDYRKETGESALWNTRMFGGMPTYQITSPAKSNYLVYVQSALALFTSGPLYYFILFSICSYIFYLALSMLMDSICRSYKLCLCHE
;
A
#
# COMPACT_ATOMS: atom_id res chain seq x y z
N MET A 1 -28.51 -8.53 -13.97
CA MET A 1 -28.74 -8.33 -12.52
C MET A 1 -27.45 -8.47 -11.69
N ALA A 2 -26.55 -9.41 -12.00
CA ALA A 2 -25.27 -9.59 -11.29
C ALA A 2 -24.39 -8.32 -11.24
N ILE A 3 -24.29 -7.58 -12.36
CA ILE A 3 -23.48 -6.34 -12.45
C ILE A 3 -24.04 -5.21 -11.57
N SER A 4 -25.37 -5.13 -11.39
CA SER A 4 -25.98 -4.12 -10.51
C SER A 4 -25.82 -4.46 -9.03
N HIS A 5 -25.66 -5.74 -8.67
CA HIS A 5 -25.37 -6.15 -7.29
C HIS A 5 -23.89 -5.92 -6.95
N SER A 6 -22.97 -6.29 -7.84
CA SER A 6 -21.52 -6.02 -7.63
C SER A 6 -21.21 -4.52 -7.52
N ALA A 7 -21.89 -3.66 -8.28
CA ALA A 7 -21.79 -2.21 -8.14
C ALA A 7 -22.30 -1.69 -6.78
N ARG A 8 -23.35 -2.28 -6.20
CA ARG A 8 -23.87 -1.93 -4.86
C ARG A 8 -22.87 -2.29 -3.75
N TYR A 9 -22.24 -3.47 -3.83
CA TYR A 9 -21.22 -3.89 -2.86
C TYR A 9 -19.96 -3.01 -2.93
N LEU A 10 -19.57 -2.58 -4.14
CA LEU A 10 -18.44 -1.66 -4.32
C LEU A 10 -18.75 -0.28 -3.72
N CYS A 11 -19.93 0.28 -3.99
CA CYS A 11 -20.35 1.55 -3.39
C CYS A 11 -20.41 1.48 -1.87
N GLY A 12 -20.93 0.38 -1.29
CA GLY A 12 -20.93 0.15 0.16
C GLY A 12 -19.51 0.09 0.73
N PHE A 13 -18.64 -0.74 0.17
CA PHE A 13 -17.26 -0.89 0.63
C PHE A 13 -16.45 0.41 0.57
N ILE A 14 -16.65 1.22 -0.48
CA ILE A 14 -15.99 2.53 -0.62
C ILE A 14 -16.56 3.54 0.40
N LEU A 15 -17.88 3.60 0.58
CA LEU A 15 -18.53 4.55 1.50
C LEU A 15 -18.20 4.23 2.97
N ASP A 16 -18.21 2.95 3.36
CA ASP A 16 -17.95 2.53 4.75
C ASP A 16 -16.50 2.77 5.16
N ASN A 17 -15.53 2.49 4.28
CA ASN A 17 -14.10 2.67 4.59
C ASN A 17 -13.66 4.15 4.57
N ARG A 18 -14.22 4.97 3.68
CA ARG A 18 -13.87 6.40 3.55
C ARG A 18 -14.19 7.18 4.83
N CYS A 19 -15.36 6.94 5.41
CA CYS A 19 -15.88 7.76 6.51
C CYS A 19 -15.27 7.38 7.87
N CYS A 20 -15.05 6.09 8.13
CA CYS A 20 -14.64 5.64 9.47
C CYS A 20 -13.12 5.63 9.67
N ILE A 21 -12.33 5.28 8.65
CA ILE A 21 -10.90 4.98 8.82
C ILE A 21 -10.00 6.14 8.33
N PHE A 22 -10.35 6.80 7.23
CA PHE A 22 -9.51 7.84 6.62
C PHE A 22 -9.82 9.26 7.07
N TYR A 23 -10.89 9.49 7.83
CA TYR A 23 -11.25 10.81 8.33
C TYR A 23 -10.13 11.55 9.07
N PRO A 24 -9.40 10.95 10.04
CA PRO A 24 -8.27 11.63 10.69
C PRO A 24 -7.09 11.87 9.73
N TYR A 25 -6.88 10.99 8.75
CA TYR A 25 -5.84 11.15 7.74
C TYR A 25 -6.13 12.35 6.81
N LEU A 26 -7.39 12.52 6.40
CA LEU A 26 -7.84 13.68 5.61
C LEU A 26 -7.74 15.00 6.38
N GLN A 27 -7.80 14.95 7.71
CA GLN A 27 -7.55 16.10 8.59
C GLN A 27 -6.05 16.43 8.74
N GLY A 28 -5.16 15.70 8.08
CA GLY A 28 -3.71 15.89 8.18
C GLY A 28 -3.12 15.44 9.52
N LYS A 29 -3.85 14.66 10.31
CA LYS A 29 -3.31 14.10 11.55
C LYS A 29 -2.33 12.99 11.20
N VAL A 30 -1.08 13.16 11.63
CA VAL A 30 -0.02 12.17 11.45
C VAL A 30 0.15 11.38 12.74
N LEU A 31 0.17 10.06 12.64
CA LEU A 31 0.46 9.18 13.77
C LEU A 31 1.98 9.18 14.02
N GLN A 32 2.38 9.53 15.25
CA GLN A 32 3.76 9.37 15.69
C GLN A 32 4.01 7.88 15.95
N GLN A 33 4.86 7.26 15.13
CA GLN A 33 5.24 5.86 15.24
C GLN A 33 6.59 5.76 15.93
N SER A 34 6.70 4.94 16.97
CA SER A 34 7.97 4.77 17.69
C SER A 34 9.07 4.24 16.76
N ASP A 35 8.71 3.38 15.81
CA ASP A 35 9.64 2.83 14.82
C ASP A 35 10.25 3.90 13.92
N THR A 36 9.45 4.85 13.40
CA THR A 36 9.96 5.93 12.55
C THR A 36 10.90 6.85 13.30
N THR A 37 10.58 7.19 14.56
CA THR A 37 11.43 8.01 15.42
C THR A 37 12.75 7.30 15.77
N MET A 38 12.71 6.00 16.03
CA MET A 38 13.89 5.20 16.35
C MET A 38 14.77 4.99 15.11
N TRP A 39 14.16 4.78 13.94
CA TRP A 39 14.87 4.70 12.66
C TRP A 39 15.56 6.02 12.31
N GLU A 40 14.90 7.17 12.52
CA GLU A 40 15.49 8.48 12.25
C GLU A 40 16.72 8.73 13.14
N ALA A 41 16.62 8.38 14.43
CA ALA A 41 17.75 8.47 15.35
C ALA A 41 18.91 7.54 14.94
N SER A 42 18.58 6.31 14.53
CA SER A 42 19.53 5.26 14.16
C SER A 42 20.26 5.55 12.82
N SER A 43 19.55 6.11 11.84
CA SER A 43 20.06 6.37 10.49
C SER A 43 20.81 7.70 10.34
N LYS A 44 20.74 8.58 11.34
CA LYS A 44 21.24 9.97 11.27
C LYS A 44 22.70 10.05 10.82
N GLU A 45 23.59 9.25 11.39
CA GLU A 45 25.02 9.22 11.01
C GLU A 45 25.20 8.84 9.54
N SER A 46 24.55 7.77 9.09
CA SER A 46 24.68 7.27 7.73
C SER A 46 24.10 8.26 6.70
N LEU A 47 23.03 8.96 7.06
CA LEU A 47 22.44 10.02 6.23
C LEU A 47 23.34 11.25 6.14
N ASP A 48 23.94 11.68 7.25
CA ASP A 48 24.82 12.85 7.27
C ASP A 48 26.13 12.57 6.52
N TYR A 49 26.74 11.39 6.72
CA TYR A 49 27.89 10.94 5.94
C TYR A 49 27.63 10.96 4.43
N ARG A 50 26.43 10.53 4.01
CA ARG A 50 26.02 10.53 2.60
C ARG A 50 25.82 11.95 2.05
N LYS A 51 25.35 12.90 2.86
CA LYS A 51 25.24 14.30 2.43
C LYS A 51 26.60 14.94 2.20
N GLU A 52 27.60 14.58 3.01
CA GLU A 52 28.95 15.15 2.94
C GLU A 52 29.80 14.52 1.84
N THR A 53 29.80 13.19 1.74
CA THR A 53 30.70 12.45 0.82
C THR A 53 30.03 12.06 -0.49
N GLY A 54 28.69 12.07 -0.54
CA GLY A 54 27.93 11.51 -1.66
C GLY A 54 27.85 9.98 -1.67
N GLU A 55 28.62 9.29 -0.81
CA GLU A 55 28.63 7.83 -0.72
C GLU A 55 27.84 7.31 0.49
N SER A 56 27.27 6.12 0.36
CA SER A 56 26.57 5.47 1.48
C SER A 56 27.58 4.83 2.44
N ALA A 57 27.57 5.24 3.71
CA ALA A 57 28.32 4.55 4.76
C ALA A 57 27.86 3.09 4.83
N LEU A 58 28.78 2.12 4.84
CA LEU A 58 28.49 0.68 4.98
C LEU A 58 28.45 0.21 6.44
N TRP A 59 29.02 1.02 7.35
CA TRP A 59 29.11 0.76 8.78
C TRP A 59 28.69 2.02 9.55
N ASN A 60 27.81 1.86 10.53
CA ASN A 60 27.35 2.91 11.42
C ASN A 60 27.97 2.67 12.79
N THR A 61 28.76 3.63 13.28
CA THR A 61 29.55 3.48 14.51
C THR A 61 28.75 3.90 15.74
N ARG A 62 27.72 4.72 15.56
CA ARG A 62 26.91 5.28 16.65
C ARG A 62 25.85 4.33 17.20
N MET A 63 25.56 3.24 16.50
CA MET A 63 24.67 2.18 16.99
C MET A 63 25.44 1.08 17.70
N PHE A 64 25.37 1.06 19.04
CA PHE A 64 25.84 -0.03 19.92
C PHE A 64 27.19 -0.67 19.52
N GLY A 65 28.22 0.16 19.33
CA GLY A 65 29.58 -0.32 19.01
C GLY A 65 29.82 -0.65 17.54
N GLY A 66 28.82 -0.45 16.68
CA GLY A 66 28.94 -0.66 15.25
C GLY A 66 27.87 -1.61 14.71
N MET A 67 27.18 -1.22 13.63
CA MET A 67 26.38 -2.16 12.84
C MET A 67 26.46 -1.90 11.33
N PRO A 68 26.30 -2.93 10.49
CA PRO A 68 26.15 -2.75 9.05
C PRO A 68 24.91 -1.92 8.70
N THR A 69 25.06 -0.94 7.81
CA THR A 69 23.98 -0.02 7.40
C THR A 69 23.02 -0.60 6.37
N TYR A 70 23.32 -1.79 5.85
CA TYR A 70 22.51 -2.48 4.84
C TYR A 70 21.04 -2.64 5.25
N GLN A 71 20.78 -2.83 6.54
CA GLN A 71 19.42 -3.04 7.07
C GLN A 71 18.69 -1.75 7.44
N ILE A 72 19.38 -0.59 7.49
CA ILE A 72 18.78 0.68 7.96
C ILE A 72 18.54 1.65 6.81
N THR A 73 19.56 1.90 5.99
CA THR A 73 19.59 3.09 5.12
C THR A 73 20.31 2.87 3.81
N SER A 74 20.97 1.72 3.59
CA SER A 74 21.71 1.48 2.35
C SER A 74 20.75 1.36 1.16
N PRO A 75 20.71 2.34 0.24
CA PRO A 75 19.89 2.23 -0.94
C PRO A 75 20.61 1.31 -1.92
N ALA A 76 19.96 0.26 -2.40
CA ALA A 76 20.55 -0.51 -3.49
C ALA A 76 20.61 0.40 -4.73
N LYS A 77 21.81 0.55 -5.31
CA LYS A 77 22.06 1.39 -6.51
C LYS A 77 21.15 1.04 -7.71
N SER A 78 20.57 -0.16 -7.73
CA SER A 78 19.82 -0.72 -8.87
C SER A 78 18.42 -1.24 -8.49
N ASN A 79 17.70 -0.53 -7.62
CA ASN A 79 16.33 -0.92 -7.26
C ASN A 79 15.31 -0.47 -8.31
N TYR A 80 15.12 -1.28 -9.37
CA TYR A 80 14.10 -1.00 -10.40
C TYR A 80 12.66 -1.06 -9.86
N LEU A 81 12.45 -1.77 -8.76
CA LEU A 81 11.15 -1.85 -8.08
C LEU A 81 10.63 -0.49 -7.62
N VAL A 82 11.52 0.49 -7.38
CA VAL A 82 11.14 1.86 -7.00
C VAL A 82 10.33 2.51 -8.13
N TYR A 83 10.66 2.24 -9.39
CA TYR A 83 9.92 2.79 -10.53
C TYR A 83 8.52 2.17 -10.65
N VAL A 84 8.40 0.86 -10.42
CA VAL A 84 7.10 0.17 -10.42
C VAL A 84 6.23 0.68 -9.28
N GLN A 85 6.78 0.82 -8.08
CA GLN A 85 6.05 1.38 -6.94
C GLN A 85 5.61 2.82 -7.19
N SER A 86 6.48 3.64 -7.80
CA SER A 86 6.15 5.02 -8.15
C SER A 86 5.04 5.10 -9.20
N ALA A 87 5.02 4.19 -10.17
CA ALA A 87 3.94 4.09 -11.16
C ALA A 87 2.61 3.68 -10.49
N LEU A 88 2.65 2.72 -9.56
CA LEU A 88 1.49 2.27 -8.79
C LEU A 88 0.97 3.30 -7.78
N ALA A 89 1.81 4.24 -7.35
CA ALA A 89 1.45 5.25 -6.36
C ALA A 89 0.45 6.31 -6.88
N LEU A 90 0.12 6.35 -8.20
CA LEU A 90 -0.95 7.18 -8.78
C LEU A 90 -0.95 8.65 -8.26
N PHE A 91 0.23 9.27 -8.18
CA PHE A 91 0.44 10.64 -7.66
C PHE A 91 0.07 10.87 -6.19
N THR A 92 -0.15 9.81 -5.42
CA THR A 92 -0.49 9.87 -4.00
C THR A 92 0.64 9.31 -3.14
N SER A 93 1.02 10.04 -2.09
CA SER A 93 2.00 9.60 -1.09
C SER A 93 1.33 9.06 0.17
N GLY A 94 1.93 8.05 0.80
CA GLY A 94 1.53 7.53 2.10
C GLY A 94 0.43 6.46 2.08
N PRO A 95 -0.25 6.19 3.21
CA PRO A 95 -1.24 5.11 3.36
C PRO A 95 -2.37 5.13 2.32
N LEU A 96 -2.67 6.29 1.74
CA LEU A 96 -3.78 6.48 0.81
C LEU A 96 -3.59 5.72 -0.52
N TYR A 97 -2.36 5.57 -1.02
CA TYR A 97 -2.15 4.88 -2.30
C TYR A 97 -2.46 3.37 -2.17
N TYR A 98 -2.09 2.76 -1.04
CA TYR A 98 -2.41 1.35 -0.77
C TYR A 98 -3.92 1.12 -0.72
N PHE A 99 -4.66 2.05 -0.13
CA PHE A 99 -6.12 2.00 -0.09
C PHE A 99 -6.75 2.02 -1.50
N ILE A 100 -6.28 2.94 -2.36
CA ILE A 100 -6.77 3.05 -3.73
C ILE A 100 -6.47 1.77 -4.50
N LEU A 101 -5.24 1.26 -4.43
CA LEU A 101 -4.85 0.01 -5.07
C LEU A 101 -5.68 -1.18 -4.59
N PHE A 102 -5.91 -1.29 -3.27
CA PHE A 102 -6.73 -2.37 -2.71
C PHE A 102 -8.19 -2.27 -3.17
N SER A 103 -8.74 -1.05 -3.26
CA SER A 103 -10.10 -0.85 -3.77
C SER A 103 -10.25 -1.31 -5.23
N ILE A 104 -9.29 -0.99 -6.08
CA ILE A 104 -9.27 -1.42 -7.50
C ILE A 104 -9.12 -2.95 -7.59
N CYS A 105 -8.21 -3.52 -6.80
CA CYS A 105 -7.98 -4.96 -6.78
C CYS A 105 -9.21 -5.73 -6.31
N SER A 106 -9.87 -5.26 -5.24
CA SER A 106 -11.12 -5.84 -4.75
C SER A 106 -12.24 -5.77 -5.78
N TYR A 107 -12.35 -4.66 -6.54
CA TYR A 107 -13.35 -4.52 -7.60
C TYR A 107 -13.18 -5.59 -8.69
N ILE A 108 -11.94 -5.77 -9.16
CA ILE A 108 -11.61 -6.78 -10.18
C ILE A 108 -11.92 -8.19 -9.64
N PHE A 109 -11.58 -8.46 -8.38
CA PHE A 109 -11.88 -9.74 -7.73
C PHE A 109 -13.39 -10.02 -7.65
N TYR A 110 -14.20 -9.04 -7.23
CA TYR A 110 -15.65 -9.21 -7.18
C TYR A 110 -16.27 -9.36 -8.58
N LEU A 111 -15.72 -8.69 -9.59
CA LEU A 111 -16.14 -8.87 -10.98
C LEU A 111 -15.85 -10.30 -11.47
N ALA A 112 -14.67 -10.84 -11.17
CA ALA A 112 -14.33 -12.22 -11.49
C ALA A 112 -15.26 -13.23 -10.80
N LEU A 113 -15.60 -13.02 -9.52
CA LEU A 113 -16.57 -13.86 -8.80
C LEU A 113 -17.97 -13.79 -9.43
N SER A 114 -18.42 -12.61 -9.87
CA SER A 114 -19.72 -12.47 -10.52
C SER A 114 -19.80 -13.25 -11.84
N MET A 115 -18.74 -13.20 -12.65
CA MET A 115 -18.67 -13.96 -13.91
C MET A 115 -18.60 -15.47 -13.67
N LEU A 116 -17.92 -15.90 -12.61
CA LEU A 116 -17.87 -17.30 -12.20
C LEU A 116 -19.26 -17.79 -11.78
N MET A 117 -20.02 -17.00 -11.01
CA MET A 117 -21.40 -17.33 -10.64
C MET A 117 -22.32 -17.44 -11.85
N ASP A 118 -22.20 -16.52 -12.82
CA ASP A 118 -22.99 -16.57 -14.06
C ASP A 118 -22.69 -17.83 -14.90
N SER A 119 -21.43 -18.29 -14.91
CA SER A 119 -21.02 -19.52 -15.59
C SER A 119 -21.58 -20.77 -14.89
N ILE A 120 -21.54 -20.82 -13.56
CA ILE A 120 -22.09 -21.91 -12.76
C ILE A 120 -23.62 -21.98 -12.92
N CYS A 121 -24.31 -20.84 -12.90
CA CYS A 121 -25.75 -20.76 -13.10
C CYS A 121 -26.16 -21.30 -14.48
N ARG A 122 -25.36 -21.02 -15.50
CA ARG A 122 -25.54 -21.51 -16.88
C ARG A 122 -25.28 -23.02 -17.00
N SER A 123 -24.26 -23.54 -16.31
CA SER A 123 -23.89 -24.97 -16.33
C SER A 123 -24.88 -25.86 -15.58
N TYR A 124 -25.45 -25.40 -14.46
CA TYR A 124 -26.41 -26.20 -13.67
C TYR A 124 -27.88 -25.97 -14.05
N LYS A 125 -28.17 -25.16 -15.07
CA LYS A 125 -29.54 -24.87 -15.56
C LYS A 125 -30.52 -24.51 -14.42
N LEU A 126 -29.98 -23.91 -13.35
CA LEU A 126 -30.75 -23.49 -12.19
C LEU A 126 -31.48 -22.20 -12.57
N CYS A 127 -32.77 -22.33 -12.92
CA CYS A 127 -33.68 -21.23 -13.27
C CYS A 127 -34.00 -20.27 -12.10
N LEU A 128 -33.17 -20.23 -11.04
CA LEU A 128 -33.42 -19.43 -9.84
C LEU A 128 -32.88 -17.99 -9.92
N CYS A 129 -32.29 -17.57 -11.04
CA CYS A 129 -31.77 -16.20 -11.23
C CYS A 129 -32.73 -15.22 -11.94
N HIS A 130 -34.02 -15.54 -12.05
CA HIS A 130 -35.03 -14.64 -12.64
C HIS A 130 -36.02 -14.07 -11.60
N GLU A 131 -35.53 -13.73 -10.40
CA GLU A 131 -36.18 -12.74 -9.52
C GLU A 131 -35.12 -11.89 -8.81
#